data_AF-A0A8T7IA87-F1
#
_entry.id   AF-A0A8T7IA87-F1
#
_cell.length_a   1.000
_cell.length_b   1.000
_cell.length_c   1.000
_cell.angle_alpha   90.00
_cell.angle_beta   90.00
_cell.angle_gamma   90.00
#
_symmetry.space_group_name_H-M   'P 1'
#
loop_
_entity.id
_entity.type
_entity.pdbx_description
1 polymer ?
#
loop_
_entity_poly.entity_id
_entity_poly.type
_entity_poly.pdbx_seq_one_letter_code
_entity_poly.pdbx_strand_id
1 'polypeptide(L)'
;MPEVIFFIFFFVVLAWVLFVFFTKKGKGIMFGGKIIKTYDGVSAKRKIFSNKVKVHAVDGGSVRFVGLEISASSIGSYQMIPVTFPANEARQLAALLIEAAEYQENA
;
A
#
# COMPACT_ATOMS: atom_id res chain seq x y z
N MET A 1 -35.20 -18.06 -7.65
CA MET A 1 -35.04 -17.08 -6.55
C MET A 1 -33.70 -17.15 -5.83
N PRO A 2 -33.06 -18.32 -5.57
CA PRO A 2 -31.73 -18.33 -4.94
C PRO A 2 -30.63 -17.71 -5.81
N GLU A 3 -30.81 -17.71 -7.14
CA GLU A 3 -29.89 -17.12 -8.11
C GLU A 3 -29.81 -15.60 -7.92
N VAL A 4 -30.96 -14.94 -7.70
CA VAL A 4 -31.03 -13.49 -7.47
C VAL A 4 -30.34 -13.13 -6.15
N ILE A 5 -30.56 -13.92 -5.10
CA ILE A 5 -29.90 -13.73 -3.79
C ILE A 5 -28.37 -13.88 -3.94
N PHE A 6 -27.90 -14.88 -4.69
CA PHE A 6 -26.49 -15.06 -4.99
C PHE A 6 -25.89 -13.84 -5.70
N PHE A 7 -26.52 -13.35 -6.77
CA PHE A 7 -26.01 -12.17 -7.49
C PHE A 7 -25.99 -10.93 -6.61
N ILE A 8 -27.03 -10.68 -5.81
CA ILE A 8 -27.05 -9.55 -4.87
C ILE A 8 -25.87 -9.65 -3.90
N PHE A 9 -25.69 -10.81 -3.26
CA PHE A 9 -24.59 -11.02 -2.34
C PHE A 9 -23.22 -10.83 -3.03
N PHE A 10 -23.04 -11.42 -4.22
CA PHE A 10 -21.82 -11.30 -5.01
C PHE A 10 -21.49 -9.84 -5.35
N PHE A 11 -22.46 -9.06 -5.84
CA PHE A 11 -22.23 -7.66 -6.18
C PHE A 11 -21.96 -6.79 -4.95
N VAL A 12 -22.58 -7.09 -3.80
CA VAL A 12 -22.29 -6.39 -2.54
C VAL A 12 -20.85 -6.65 -2.08
N VAL A 13 -20.42 -7.92 -2.08
CA VAL A 13 -19.04 -8.29 -1.73
C VAL A 13 -18.04 -7.69 -2.73
N LEU A 14 -18.33 -7.77 -4.03
CA LEU A 14 -17.49 -7.20 -5.07
C LEU A 14 -17.35 -5.68 -4.92
N ALA A 15 -18.44 -4.96 -4.68
CA ALA A 15 -18.42 -3.53 -4.45
C ALA A 15 -17.60 -3.17 -3.20
N TRP A 16 -17.71 -3.95 -2.13
CA TRP A 16 -16.90 -3.79 -0.92
C TRP A 16 -15.40 -3.99 -1.19
N VAL A 17 -15.03 -5.06 -1.88
CA VAL A 17 -13.63 -5.34 -2.24
C VAL A 17 -13.06 -4.20 -3.10
N LEU A 18 -13.79 -3.78 -4.13
CA LEU A 18 -13.37 -2.67 -4.98
C LEU A 18 -13.22 -1.38 -4.17
N PHE A 19 -14.16 -1.07 -3.27
CA PHE A 19 -14.06 0.10 -2.39
C PHE A 19 -12.78 0.06 -1.53
N VAL A 20 -12.46 -1.09 -0.95
CA VAL A 20 -11.30 -1.28 -0.07
C VAL A 20 -9.98 -1.10 -0.83
N PHE A 21 -9.86 -1.65 -2.05
CA PHE A 21 -8.63 -1.57 -2.84
C PHE A 21 -8.41 -0.25 -3.57
N PHE A 22 -9.48 0.41 -4.05
CA PHE A 22 -9.36 1.57 -4.92
C PHE A 22 -9.53 2.91 -4.22
N THR A 23 -10.13 2.98 -3.03
CA THR A 23 -10.36 4.26 -2.35
C THR A 23 -9.31 4.54 -1.26
N LYS A 24 -8.97 5.82 -1.05
CA LYS A 24 -8.08 6.23 0.06
C LYS A 24 -8.63 5.83 1.43
N LYS A 25 -9.95 5.85 1.59
CA LYS A 25 -10.63 5.42 2.82
C LYS A 25 -10.46 3.91 3.03
N GLY A 26 -10.69 3.12 1.98
CA GLY A 26 -10.48 1.67 1.97
C GLY A 26 -9.05 1.28 2.28
N LYS A 27 -8.09 1.89 1.59
CA LYS A 27 -6.66 1.69 1.85
C LYS A 27 -6.26 2.06 3.28
N GLY A 28 -6.83 3.13 3.82
CA GLY A 28 -6.61 3.52 5.21
C GLY A 28 -6.94 2.41 6.21
N ILE A 29 -8.01 1.65 5.97
CA ILE A 29 -8.36 0.49 6.79
C ILE A 29 -7.23 -0.54 6.79
N MET A 30 -6.59 -0.78 5.64
CA MET A 30 -5.45 -1.70 5.54
C MET A 30 -4.21 -1.23 6.29
N PHE A 31 -4.02 0.08 6.41
CA PHE A 31 -2.94 0.68 7.21
C PHE A 31 -3.34 0.90 8.67
N GLY A 32 -4.51 0.45 9.11
CA GLY A 32 -4.98 0.64 10.49
C GLY A 32 -5.29 2.09 10.88
N GLY A 33 -5.49 2.99 9.91
CA GLY A 33 -5.72 4.40 10.19
C GLY A 33 -6.05 5.26 8.96
N LYS A 34 -6.40 6.52 9.17
CA LYS A 34 -6.72 7.45 8.08
C LYS A 34 -5.44 7.94 7.41
N ILE A 35 -5.29 7.67 6.11
CA ILE A 35 -4.20 8.26 5.33
C ILE A 35 -4.40 9.79 5.27
N ILE A 36 -3.52 10.53 5.94
CA ILE A 36 -3.51 12.01 5.96
C ILE A 36 -2.88 12.53 4.67
N LYS A 37 -1.74 11.93 4.30
CA LYS A 37 -0.92 12.36 3.17
C LYS A 37 -0.28 11.15 2.51
N THR A 38 -0.21 11.19 1.18
CA THR A 38 0.60 10.26 0.39
C THR A 38 1.76 11.04 -0.18
N TYR A 39 2.97 10.53 -0.01
CA TYR A 39 4.18 11.02 -0.65
C TYR A 39 4.37 10.22 -1.93
N ASP A 40 4.64 10.91 -3.03
CA ASP A 40 4.85 10.26 -4.32
C ASP A 40 6.06 9.33 -4.21
N GLY A 41 5.81 8.10 -4.61
CA GLY A 41 6.70 6.98 -4.43
C GLY A 41 7.75 6.85 -5.52
N VAL A 42 8.68 5.93 -5.34
CA VAL A 42 9.58 5.47 -6.40
C VAL A 42 8.92 4.35 -7.20
N SER A 43 9.08 4.38 -8.52
CA SER A 43 8.58 3.32 -9.41
C SER A 43 9.70 2.71 -10.23
N ALA A 44 9.83 1.39 -10.16
CA ALA A 44 10.70 0.62 -11.02
C ALA A 44 9.85 -0.14 -12.04
N LYS A 45 10.05 0.15 -13.33
CA LYS A 45 9.40 -0.59 -14.42
C LYS A 45 10.43 -1.49 -15.09
N ARG A 46 10.18 -2.79 -15.13
CA ARG A 46 11.01 -3.79 -15.83
C ARG A 46 10.15 -4.61 -16.78
N LYS A 47 10.22 -4.32 -18.08
CA LYS A 47 9.42 -4.94 -19.15
C LYS A 47 7.92 -5.02 -18.78
N ILE A 48 7.47 -6.21 -18.39
CA ILE A 48 6.08 -6.56 -18.06
C ILE A 48 5.72 -6.29 -16.60
N PHE A 49 6.73 -6.15 -15.73
CA PHE A 49 6.56 -5.90 -14.30
C PHE A 49 6.69 -4.41 -14.00
N SER A 50 5.78 -3.90 -13.18
CA SER A 50 5.91 -2.57 -12.55
C SER A 50 5.80 -2.71 -11.05
N ASN A 51 6.84 -2.24 -10.36
CA ASN A 51 6.86 -2.15 -8.91
C ASN A 51 6.78 -0.67 -8.54
N LYS A 52 5.90 -0.32 -7.62
CA LYS A 52 5.73 1.03 -7.09
C LYS A 52 5.77 0.95 -5.58
N VAL A 53 6.59 1.78 -4.96
CA VAL A 53 6.67 1.90 -3.51
C VAL A 53 6.22 3.30 -3.14
N LYS A 54 5.08 3.44 -2.45
CA LYS A 54 4.59 4.74 -1.97
C LYS A 54 4.69 4.82 -0.46
N VAL A 55 4.83 6.05 0.05
CA VAL A 55 4.89 6.32 1.49
C VAL A 55 3.66 7.12 1.89
N HIS A 56 3.09 6.80 3.04
CA HIS A 56 1.86 7.38 3.57
C HIS A 56 2.08 7.87 4.99
N ALA A 57 1.61 9.07 5.31
CA ALA A 57 1.40 9.49 6.69
C ALA A 57 0.00 9.05 7.12
N VAL A 58 -0.07 8.22 8.17
CA VAL A 58 -1.31 7.58 8.62
C VAL A 58 -1.64 8.04 10.04
N ASP A 59 -2.87 8.51 10.22
CA ASP A 59 -3.45 8.86 11.53
C ASP A 59 -4.20 7.65 12.10
N GLY A 60 -3.63 7.01 13.11
CA GLY A 60 -4.29 5.95 13.87
C GLY A 60 -5.08 6.47 15.07
N GLY A 61 -5.28 7.78 15.21
CA GLY A 61 -5.92 8.39 16.37
C GLY A 61 -4.90 8.74 17.46
N SER A 62 -4.72 7.88 18.45
CA SER A 62 -3.74 8.10 19.53
C SER A 62 -2.29 7.92 19.09
N VAL A 63 -2.06 7.24 17.96
CA VAL A 63 -0.74 6.91 17.43
C VAL A 63 -0.66 7.30 15.96
N ARG A 64 0.46 7.90 15.56
CA ARG A 64 0.77 8.23 14.16
C ARG A 64 1.75 7.22 13.58
N PHE A 65 1.45 6.76 12.37
CA PHE A 65 2.24 5.75 11.67
C PHE A 65 2.73 6.25 10.31
N VAL A 66 3.79 5.62 9.83
CA VAL A 66 4.26 5.72 8.46
C VAL A 66 3.87 4.44 7.73
N GLY A 67 3.01 4.56 6.72
CA GLY A 67 2.62 3.44 5.85
C GLY A 67 3.53 3.34 4.63
N LEU A 68 3.96 2.14 4.28
CA LEU A 68 4.67 1.79 3.07
C LEU A 68 3.76 0.91 2.20
N GLU A 69 3.36 1.41 1.03
CA GLU A 69 2.58 0.65 0.04
C GLU A 69 3.53 0.08 -1.01
N ILE A 70 3.76 -1.23 -0.99
CA ILE A 70 4.48 -1.93 -2.05
C ILE A 70 3.44 -2.49 -3.02
N SER A 71 3.36 -1.93 -4.21
CA SER A 71 2.51 -2.40 -5.30
C SER A 71 3.36 -3.09 -6.37
N ALA A 72 3.06 -4.35 -6.67
CA ALA A 72 3.63 -5.07 -7.80
C ALA A 72 2.51 -5.40 -8.79
N SER A 73 2.73 -5.10 -10.07
CA SER A 73 1.78 -5.41 -11.14
C SER A 73 2.48 -6.11 -12.30
N SER A 74 1.88 -7.18 -12.82
CA SER A 74 2.28 -7.87 -14.04
C SER A 74 1.05 -8.16 -14.91
N ILE A 75 1.23 -8.82 -16.06
CA ILE A 75 0.10 -9.26 -16.89
C ILE A 75 -0.75 -10.23 -16.07
N GLY A 76 -2.00 -9.83 -15.80
CA GLY A 76 -2.97 -10.65 -15.07
C GLY A 76 -2.78 -10.71 -13.55
N SER A 77 -1.83 -9.96 -12.97
CA SER A 77 -1.64 -9.93 -11.52
C SER A 77 -1.45 -8.52 -10.98
N TYR A 78 -2.08 -8.24 -9.85
CA TYR A 78 -1.90 -7.03 -9.07
C TYR A 78 -1.83 -7.40 -7.59
N GLN A 79 -0.70 -7.09 -6.96
CA GLN A 79 -0.48 -7.32 -5.55
C GLN A 79 -0.13 -6.01 -4.87
N MET A 80 -0.81 -5.73 -3.76
CA MET A 80 -0.52 -4.60 -2.88
C MET A 80 -0.21 -5.13 -1.49
N ILE A 81 0.93 -4.75 -0.95
CA ILE A 81 1.38 -5.11 0.39
C ILE A 81 1.49 -3.82 1.20
N PRO A 82 0.53 -3.52 2.08
CA PRO A 82 0.61 -2.41 3.01
C PRO A 82 1.45 -2.82 4.23
N VAL A 83 2.46 -2.04 4.56
CA VAL A 83 3.24 -2.19 5.79
C VAL A 83 3.12 -0.91 6.59
N THR A 84 2.94 -0.99 7.90
CA THR A 84 2.92 0.18 8.78
C THR A 84 4.06 0.12 9.77
N PHE A 85 4.68 1.28 9.99
CA PHE A 85 5.77 1.45 10.92
C PHE A 85 5.46 2.60 11.90
N PRO A 86 5.80 2.45 13.19
CA PRO A 86 6.01 3.57 14.08
C PRO A 86 7.04 4.57 13.51
N ALA A 87 6.94 5.85 13.89
CA ALA A 87 7.80 6.90 13.33
C ALA A 87 9.30 6.70 13.62
N ASN A 88 9.67 6.04 14.72
CA ASN A 88 11.06 5.69 15.04
C ASN A 88 11.59 4.57 14.13
N GLU A 89 10.82 3.49 13.95
CA GLU A 89 11.20 2.37 13.07
C GLU A 89 11.29 2.81 11.60
N ALA A 90 10.37 3.67 11.15
CA ALA A 90 10.43 4.24 9.81
C ALA A 90 11.72 5.03 9.55
N ARG A 91 12.25 5.75 10.57
CA ARG A 91 13.54 6.44 10.46
C ARG A 91 14.71 5.46 10.40
N GLN A 92 14.66 4.37 11.16
CA GLN A 92 15.68 3.32 11.09
C GLN A 92 15.72 2.68 9.70
N LEU A 93 14.56 2.37 9.13
CA LEU A 93 14.46 1.87 7.75
C LEU A 93 15.04 2.87 6.75
N ALA A 94 14.76 4.16 6.90
CA ALA A 94 15.32 5.19 6.02
C ALA A 94 16.85 5.24 6.09
N ALA A 95 17.44 5.11 7.29
CA ALA A 95 18.89 5.07 7.46
C ALA A 95 19.51 3.86 6.75
N LEU A 96 18.92 2.67 6.89
CA LEU A 96 19.38 1.45 6.22
C LEU A 96 19.31 1.56 4.68
N LEU A 97 18.26 2.21 4.16
CA LEU A 97 18.12 2.45 2.72
C LEU A 97 19.20 3.39 2.19
N ILE A 98 19.55 4.44 2.94
CA ILE A 98 20.62 5.37 2.58
C ILE A 98 21.97 4.64 2.59
N GLU A 99 22.29 3.92 3.66
CA GLU A 99 23.54 3.15 3.79
C GLU A 99 23.71 2.14 2.63
N ALA A 100 22.64 1.41 2.29
CA ALA A 100 22.68 0.45 1.18
C ALA A 100 22.89 1.12 -0.19
N ALA A 101 22.35 2.34 -0.40
CA ALA A 101 22.56 3.09 -1.63
C ALA A 101 24.01 3.60 -1.73
N GLU A 102 24.53 4.19 -0.66
CA GLU A 102 25.91 4.67 -0.58
C GLU A 102 26.93 3.54 -0.81
N TYR A 103 26.67 2.35 -0.27
CA TYR A 103 27.53 1.18 -0.52
C TYR A 103 27.58 0.81 -2.01
N GLN A 104 26.45 0.83 -2.72
CA GLN A 104 26.38 0.47 -4.14
C GLN A 104 27.00 1.53 -5.08
N GLU A 105 27.04 2.80 -4.68
CA GLU A 105 27.70 3.85 -5.46
C GLU A 105 29.22 3.80 -5.36
N ASN A 106 29.75 3.25 -4.26
CA ASN A 106 31.18 3.17 -3.97
C ASN A 106 31.81 1.79 -4.22
N ALA A 107 31.02 0.81 -4.65
CA ALA A 107 31.46 -0.55 -5.00
C ALA A 107 31.74 -0.70 -6.50
#